data_AF-A0A845F7K1-F1
#
_entry.id   AF-A0A845F7K1-F1
#
_cell.length_a   1.000
_cell.length_b   1.000
_cell.length_c   1.000
_cell.angle_alpha   90.00
_cell.angle_beta   90.00
_cell.angle_gamma   90.00
#
_symmetry.space_group_name_H-M   'P 1'
#
loop_
_entity.id
_entity.type
_entity.pdbx_description
1 polymer ?
#
loop_
_entity_poly.entity_id
_entity_poly.type
_entity_poly.pdbx_seq_one_letter_code
_entity_poly.pdbx_strand_id
1 'polypeptide(L)' 'MGDLIPFRRTGNKKLDDAILKFQMHVEKMKKAKSKAEINYHYNEALHVLKEARNKREER' A
#
# COMPACT_ATOMS: atom_id res chain seq x y z
N MET A 1 21.42 14.85 10.24
CA MET A 1 20.59 15.20 9.07
C MET A 1 20.61 13.98 8.16
N GLY A 2 19.64 13.07 8.33
CA GLY A 2 19.62 11.79 7.61
C GLY A 2 19.24 12.00 6.15
N ASP A 3 20.02 11.45 5.24
CA ASP A 3 19.81 11.47 3.80
C ASP A 3 18.39 11.00 3.45
N LEU A 4 17.54 11.96 3.11
CA LEU A 4 16.28 11.72 2.40
C LEU A 4 16.65 11.28 0.99
N ILE A 5 16.76 9.96 0.78
CA ILE A 5 16.98 9.37 -0.54
C ILE A 5 15.95 9.99 -1.50
N PRO A 6 16.38 10.71 -2.56
CA PRO A 6 15.44 11.28 -3.51
C PRO A 6 14.85 10.12 -4.30
N PHE A 7 13.65 9.71 -3.93
CA PHE A 7 12.87 8.72 -4.69
C PHE A 7 12.78 9.21 -6.13
N ARG A 8 13.47 8.51 -7.05
CA ARG A 8 13.47 8.81 -8.48
C ARG A 8 12.01 8.80 -8.96
N ARG A 9 11.52 9.95 -9.43
CA ARG A 9 10.21 10.08 -10.09
C ARG A 9 10.27 9.42 -11.47
N THR A 10 10.28 8.09 -11.52
CA THR A 10 10.26 7.31 -12.76
C THR A 10 8.87 6.73 -12.99
N GLY A 11 8.03 7.44 -13.75
CA GLY A 11 6.96 6.90 -14.60
C GLY A 11 5.74 6.17 -13.98
N ASN A 12 5.78 5.68 -12.74
CA ASN A 12 4.78 4.74 -12.20
C ASN A 12 4.07 5.26 -10.93
N LYS A 13 3.73 6.55 -10.86
CA LYS A 13 3.03 7.16 -9.70
C LYS A 13 1.88 6.31 -9.15
N LYS A 14 1.06 5.71 -10.03
CA LYS A 14 -0.09 4.87 -9.63
C LYS A 14 0.30 3.57 -8.91
N LEU A 15 1.42 2.97 -9.32
CA LEU A 15 1.94 1.73 -8.73
C LEU A 15 2.64 2.04 -7.40
N ASP A 16 3.38 3.15 -7.35
CA ASP A 16 3.95 3.70 -6.12
C ASP A 16 2.87 4.03 -5.08
N ASP A 17 1.76 4.67 -5.50
CA ASP A 17 0.61 4.98 -4.64
C ASP A 17 -0.04 3.70 -4.05
N ALA A 18 -0.16 2.64 -4.86
CA ALA A 18 -0.72 1.37 -4.38
C ALA A 18 0.21 0.68 -3.37
N ILE A 19 1.53 0.69 -3.61
CA ILE A 19 2.52 0.15 -2.68
C ILE A 19 2.52 0.95 -1.37
N LEU A 20 2.46 2.29 -1.45
CA LEU A 20 2.39 3.17 -0.30
C LEU A 20 1.13 2.91 0.55
N LYS A 21 -0.04 2.80 -0.09
CA LYS A 21 -1.30 2.47 0.58
C LYS A 21 -1.23 1.09 1.24
N PHE A 22 -0.67 0.09 0.55
CA PHE A 22 -0.49 -1.24 1.11
C PHE A 22 0.39 -1.20 2.38
N GLN A 23 1.54 -0.53 2.33
CA GLN A 23 2.43 -0.38 3.49
C GLN A 23 1.74 0.33 4.66
N MET A 24 0.96 1.37 4.38
CA MET A 24 0.17 2.06 5.40
C MET A 24 -0.82 1.11 6.11
N HIS A 25 -1.55 0.27 5.36
CA HIS A 25 -2.47 -0.70 5.95
C HIS A 25 -1.74 -1.76 6.78
N VAL A 26 -0.58 -2.22 6.34
CA VAL A 26 0.27 -3.15 7.10
C VAL A 26 0.75 -2.53 8.42
N GLU A 27 1.16 -1.25 8.43
CA GLU A 27 1.50 -0.56 9.67
C GLU A 27 0.28 -0.40 10.61
N LYS A 28 -0.89 -0.11 10.06
CA LYS A 28 -2.12 -0.02 10.85
C LYS A 28 -2.53 -1.38 11.43
N MET A 29 -2.33 -2.49 10.70
CA MET A 29 -2.50 -3.84 11.24
C MET A 29 -1.57 -4.12 12.42
N LYS A 30 -0.29 -3.70 12.34
CA LYS A 30 0.66 -3.87 13.46
C LYS A 30 0.29 -3.06 14.70
N LYS A 31 -0.37 -1.91 14.52
CA LYS A 31 -0.83 -1.03 15.61
C LYS A 31 -2.25 -1.33 16.10
N ALA A 32 -3.00 -2.15 15.37
CA ALA A 32 -4.37 -2.50 15.69
C ALA A 32 -4.44 -3.27 17.01
N LYS A 33 -5.43 -2.92 17.84
CA LYS A 33 -5.61 -3.52 19.17
C LYS A 33 -6.69 -4.60 19.16
N SER A 34 -7.55 -4.59 18.15
CA SER A 34 -8.62 -5.58 17.97
C SER A 34 -8.43 -6.43 16.72
N LYS A 35 -8.83 -7.70 16.82
CA LYS A 35 -8.88 -8.62 15.69
C LYS A 35 -9.77 -8.11 14.55
N ALA A 36 -10.81 -7.34 14.87
CA ALA A 36 -11.67 -6.71 13.88
C ALA A 36 -10.92 -5.65 13.05
N GLU A 37 -10.10 -4.81 13.69
CA GLU A 37 -9.29 -3.80 13.01
C GLU A 37 -8.19 -4.43 12.16
N ILE A 38 -7.58 -5.51 12.64
CA ILE A 38 -6.62 -6.31 11.88
C ILE A 38 -7.29 -6.84 10.60
N ASN A 39 -8.47 -7.45 10.72
CA ASN A 39 -9.20 -7.98 9.58
C ASN A 39 -9.64 -6.88 8.60
N TYR A 40 -10.06 -5.71 9.11
CA TYR A 40 -10.41 -4.56 8.28
C TYR A 40 -9.21 -4.12 7.44
N HIS A 41 -8.06 -3.86 8.07
CA HIS A 41 -6.87 -3.42 7.35
C HIS A 41 -6.25 -4.50 6.46
N TYR A 42 -6.41 -5.78 6.81
CA TYR A 42 -6.03 -6.90 5.95
C TYR A 42 -6.84 -6.92 4.65
N ASN A 43 -8.16 -6.79 4.75
CA ASN A 43 -9.04 -6.75 3.58
C ASN A 43 -8.76 -5.54 2.69
N GLU A 44 -8.53 -4.37 3.29
CA GLU A 44 -8.15 -3.16 2.55
C GLU A 44 -6.81 -3.33 1.83
N ALA A 45 -5.80 -3.91 2.48
CA ALA A 45 -4.50 -4.20 1.86
C ALA A 45 -4.65 -5.16 0.66
N LEU A 46 -5.50 -6.18 0.76
CA LEU A 46 -5.81 -7.07 -0.36
C LEU A 46 -6.55 -6.37 -1.50
N HIS A 47 -7.47 -5.46 -1.19
CA HIS A 47 -8.19 -4.68 -2.20
C HIS A 47 -7.24 -3.80 -3.02
N VAL A 48 -6.32 -3.11 -2.34
CA VAL A 48 -5.31 -2.27 -3.00
C VAL A 48 -4.42 -3.09 -3.96
N LEU A 49 -4.03 -4.30 -3.57
CA LEU A 49 -3.27 -5.20 -4.45
C LEU A 49 -4.09 -5.69 -5.64
N LYS A 50 -5.37 -6.02 -5.45
CA LYS A 50 -6.28 -6.39 -6.54
C LYS A 50 -6.47 -5.25 -7.54
N GLU A 51 -6.69 -4.03 -7.06
CA GLU A 51 -6.79 -2.85 -7.93
C GLU A 51 -5.50 -2.60 -8.71
N ALA A 52 -4.34 -2.76 -8.06
CA ALA A 52 -3.05 -2.61 -8.72
C ALA A 52 -2.83 -3.69 -9.80
N ARG A 53 -3.26 -4.93 -9.54
CA ARG A 53 -3.21 -6.03 -10.50
C ARG A 53 -4.12 -5.79 -11.71
N ASN A 54 -5.40 -5.45 -11.49
CA ASN A 54 -6.34 -5.19 -12.59
C ASN A 54 -5.85 -4.04 -13.50
N LYS A 55 -5.32 -2.96 -12.91
CA LYS A 55 -4.73 -1.85 -13.67
C LYS A 55 -3.50 -2.25 -14.50
N ARG A 56 -2.84 -3.35 -14.17
CA ARG A 56 -1.72 -3.92 -14.94
C ARG A 56 -2.19 -4.84 -16.06
N GLU A 57 -3.33 -5.51 -15.90
CA GLU A 57 -3.92 -6.40 -16.93
C GLU A 57 -4.73 -5.62 -17.98
N GLU A 58 -5.20 -4.40 -17.69
CA GLU A 58 -5.86 -3.51 -18.68
C GLU A 58 -4.88 -2.72 -19.59
N ARG A 59 -3.56 -2.92 -19.46
CA ARG A 59 -2.51 -2.30 -20.29
C ARG A 59 -1.83 -3.32 -21.19
#